data_AF-A0A2V6M708-F1
#
_entry.id   AF-A0A2V6M708-F1
#
_cell.length_a   1.000
_cell.length_b   1.000
_cell.length_c   1.000
_cell.angle_alpha   90.00
_cell.angle_beta   90.00
_cell.angle_gamma   90.00
#
_symmetry.space_group_name_H-M   'P 1'
#
loop_
_entity.id
_entity.type
_entity.pdbx_description
1 polymer ?
#
loop_
_entity_poly.entity_id
_entity_poly.type
_entity_poly.pdbx_seq_one_letter_code
_entity_poly.pdbx_strand_id
1 'polypeptide(L)'
;MFKDRVDKLKAKGSFRFERKFLRKNGEVIPVEVSLSALRGRYYQAIIRDISQRKRREALLAGENRVLEMVAKGDSLPDILDSLCRLVEEQSPDVLASILLMDPKGKQLRHGGAPNLPKTYTEAIDGAFIGPAVGSCGTAAYRGEQVIVADIATDPLWAGFRDLALSNSLRACWSTPIFSSEGKVIGTFAMYYREPRSPSPHEQDTIKHITHLAGIAIQRKLAEAARRESEAYLAEAQRLSHTGNSLNVFMWKTKSGSGNYSKARLERRRTSKPTTELFIRLAPSKTSTRSVIQFAMRPVNLRNSSAP
;
A
#
# COMPACT_ATOMS: atom_id res chain seq x y z
N MET A 1 47.76 -10.64 -4.31
CA MET A 1 46.67 -11.48 -3.76
C MET A 1 47.11 -12.92 -3.41
N PHE A 2 47.93 -13.60 -4.23
CA PHE A 2 48.38 -14.98 -3.95
C PHE A 2 49.44 -15.07 -2.83
N LYS A 3 50.41 -14.14 -2.80
CA LYS A 3 51.49 -14.10 -1.80
C LYS A 3 50.96 -13.96 -0.36
N ASP A 4 50.05 -13.00 -0.15
CA ASP A 4 49.35 -12.76 1.13
C ASP A 4 48.59 -13.99 1.67
N ARG A 5 48.08 -14.84 0.77
CA ARG A 5 47.39 -16.09 1.13
C ARG A 5 48.36 -17.18 1.57
N VAL A 6 49.50 -17.29 0.91
CA VAL A 6 50.58 -18.21 1.30
C VAL A 6 51.17 -17.79 2.65
N ASP A 7 51.31 -16.49 2.88
CA ASP A 7 51.82 -15.95 4.16
C ASP A 7 50.84 -16.22 5.32
N LYS A 8 49.53 -16.03 5.11
CA LYS A 8 48.49 -16.41 6.08
C LYS A 8 48.45 -17.90 6.39
N LEU A 9 48.68 -18.75 5.38
CA LEU A 9 48.76 -20.20 5.55
C LEU A 9 49.98 -20.61 6.38
N LYS A 10 51.14 -19.98 6.15
CA LYS A 10 52.36 -20.18 6.94
C LYS A 10 52.20 -19.70 8.39
N ALA A 11 51.48 -18.60 8.61
CA ALA A 11 51.31 -18.00 9.94
C ALA A 11 50.26 -18.72 10.81
N LYS A 12 49.15 -19.18 10.23
CA LYS A 12 47.98 -19.71 10.99
C LYS A 12 47.72 -21.20 10.79
N GLY A 13 48.46 -21.88 9.91
CA GLY A 13 48.27 -23.30 9.57
C GLY A 13 46.99 -23.60 8.76
N SER A 14 45.97 -22.73 8.81
CA SER A 14 44.80 -22.78 7.94
C SER A 14 44.17 -21.39 7.75
N PHE A 15 43.47 -21.18 6.63
CA PHE A 15 42.62 -20.00 6.42
C PHE A 15 41.47 -20.28 5.45
N ARG A 16 40.38 -19.48 5.53
CA ARG A 16 39.19 -19.61 4.68
C ARG A 16 38.91 -18.32 3.91
N PHE A 17 38.35 -18.44 2.72
CA PHE A 17 37.90 -17.29 1.91
C PHE A 17 36.78 -17.69 0.95
N GLU A 18 35.96 -16.71 0.54
CA GLU A 18 34.91 -16.92 -0.46
C GLU A 18 35.39 -16.54 -1.87
N ARG A 19 34.93 -17.26 -2.90
CA ARG A 19 35.13 -16.91 -4.31
C ARG A 19 34.03 -17.50 -5.18
N LYS A 20 33.86 -16.98 -6.40
CA LYS A 20 33.01 -17.58 -7.44
C LYS A 20 33.79 -18.60 -8.26
N PHE A 21 33.23 -19.78 -8.45
CA PHE A 21 33.77 -20.89 -9.26
C PHE A 21 32.82 -21.16 -10.43
N LEU A 22 33.37 -21.58 -11.56
CA LEU A 22 32.59 -22.03 -12.71
C LEU A 22 32.47 -23.55 -12.66
N ARG A 23 31.24 -24.08 -12.65
CA ARG A 23 30.99 -25.50 -12.83
C ARG A 23 31.20 -25.89 -14.30
N LYS A 24 31.37 -27.19 -14.57
CA LYS A 24 31.55 -27.71 -15.94
C LYS A 24 30.39 -27.35 -16.89
N ASN A 25 29.18 -27.18 -16.36
CA ASN A 25 27.99 -26.78 -17.11
C ASN A 25 27.89 -25.25 -17.34
N GLY A 26 28.89 -24.46 -16.96
CA GLY A 26 28.89 -23.00 -17.11
C GLY A 26 28.21 -22.24 -15.97
N GLU A 27 27.64 -22.92 -14.98
CA GLU A 27 27.02 -22.28 -13.82
C GLU A 27 28.09 -21.66 -12.90
N VAL A 28 27.88 -20.41 -12.49
CA VAL A 28 28.75 -19.72 -11.53
C VAL A 28 28.23 -19.94 -10.11
N ILE A 29 28.99 -20.65 -9.28
CA ILE A 29 28.64 -20.91 -7.88
C ILE A 29 29.55 -20.16 -6.91
N PRO A 30 29.01 -19.54 -5.84
CA PRO A 30 29.83 -19.08 -4.74
C PRO A 30 30.34 -20.29 -3.93
N VAL A 31 31.63 -20.31 -3.63
CA VAL A 31 32.26 -21.34 -2.80
C VAL A 31 33.06 -20.72 -1.66
N GLU A 32 33.07 -21.40 -0.52
CA GLU A 32 34.02 -21.18 0.56
C GLU A 32 35.18 -22.16 0.38
N VAL A 33 36.39 -21.64 0.23
CA VAL A 33 37.61 -22.42 0.11
C VAL A 33 38.34 -22.36 1.46
N SER A 34 38.52 -23.52 2.07
CA SER A 34 39.35 -23.70 3.26
C SER A 34 40.68 -24.32 2.84
N LEU A 35 41.78 -23.62 3.08
CA LEU A 35 43.14 -24.12 2.85
C LEU A 35 43.80 -24.43 4.18
N SER A 36 44.38 -25.62 4.30
CA SER A 36 45.10 -26.08 5.49
C SER A 36 46.44 -26.70 5.10
N ALA A 37 47.48 -26.43 5.89
CA ALA A 37 48.75 -27.13 5.78
C ALA A 37 48.66 -28.48 6.52
N LEU A 38 49.06 -29.56 5.84
CA LEU A 38 49.21 -30.87 6.45
C LEU A 38 50.69 -31.10 6.82
N ARG A 39 50.97 -32.06 7.72
CA ARG A 39 52.36 -32.44 8.06
C ARG A 39 53.14 -32.75 6.78
N GLY A 40 54.29 -32.09 6.58
CA GLY A 40 55.12 -32.18 5.36
C GLY A 40 55.02 -30.92 4.46
N ARG A 41 55.17 -31.10 3.14
CA ARG A 41 54.99 -30.05 2.10
C ARG A 41 53.62 -30.10 1.41
N TYR A 42 52.63 -30.74 2.04
CA TYR A 42 51.30 -30.95 1.47
C TYR A 42 50.30 -29.91 1.95
N TYR A 43 49.42 -29.50 1.05
CA TYR A 43 48.32 -28.58 1.33
C TYR A 43 46.99 -29.24 0.97
N GLN A 44 45.99 -29.07 1.83
CA GLN A 44 44.63 -29.52 1.58
C GLN A 44 43.75 -28.32 1.27
N ALA A 45 42.89 -28.47 0.25
CA ALA A 45 41.82 -27.54 -0.05
C ALA A 45 40.46 -28.23 0.10
N ILE A 46 39.58 -27.66 0.92
CA ILE A 46 38.17 -28.04 1.00
C ILE A 46 37.36 -26.93 0.34
N ILE A 47 36.58 -27.29 -0.67
CA ILE A 47 35.71 -26.36 -1.41
C ILE A 47 34.28 -26.70 -1.05
N ARG A 48 33.58 -25.77 -0.39
CA ARG A 48 32.19 -25.92 -0.01
C ARG A 48 31.33 -25.00 -0.85
N ASP A 49 30.32 -25.54 -1.52
CA ASP A 49 29.28 -24.74 -2.17
C ASP A 49 28.47 -23.98 -1.10
N ILE A 50 28.42 -22.65 -1.21
CA ILE A 50 27.71 -21.79 -0.26
C ILE A 50 26.50 -21.10 -0.90
N SER A 51 26.01 -21.60 -2.03
CA SER A 51 24.86 -21.02 -2.76
C SER A 51 23.63 -20.89 -1.86
N GLN A 52 23.29 -21.93 -1.11
CA GLN A 52 22.16 -21.92 -0.18
C GLN A 52 22.34 -20.92 0.97
N ARG A 53 23.57 -20.80 1.50
CA ARG A 53 23.90 -19.80 2.53
C ARG A 53 23.72 -18.39 1.98
N LYS A 54 24.27 -18.11 0.79
CA LYS A 54 24.19 -16.80 0.14
C LYS A 54 22.75 -16.41 -0.23
N ARG A 55 21.92 -17.34 -0.68
CA ARG A 55 20.49 -17.10 -0.94
C ARG A 55 19.74 -16.69 0.33
N ARG A 56 19.97 -17.39 1.45
CA ARG A 56 19.39 -17.04 2.75
C ARG A 56 19.89 -15.69 3.28
N GLU A 57 21.19 -15.41 3.17
CA GLU A 57 21.76 -14.11 3.54
C GLU A 57 21.14 -12.97 2.71
N ALA A 58 20.96 -13.16 1.40
CA ALA A 58 20.35 -12.18 0.52
C ALA A 58 18.86 -11.96 0.84
N LEU A 59 18.11 -13.04 1.11
CA LEU A 59 16.71 -12.97 1.51
C LEU A 59 16.56 -12.15 2.81
N LEU A 60 17.32 -12.50 3.85
CA LEU A 60 17.30 -11.78 5.13
C LEU A 60 17.71 -10.30 4.97
N ALA A 61 18.71 -10.01 4.13
CA ALA A 61 19.12 -8.64 3.86
C ALA A 61 18.02 -7.85 3.13
N GLY A 62 17.30 -8.48 2.20
CA GLY A 62 16.16 -7.88 1.51
C GLY A 62 14.97 -7.63 2.43
N GLU A 63 14.62 -8.60 3.28
CA GLU A 63 13.56 -8.45 4.30
C GLU A 63 13.87 -7.30 5.25
N ASN A 64 15.11 -7.23 5.78
CA ASN A 64 15.54 -6.13 6.63
C ASN A 64 15.47 -4.78 5.91
N ARG A 65 15.87 -4.71 4.64
CA ARG A 65 15.75 -3.48 3.84
C ARG A 65 14.29 -3.03 3.74
N VAL A 66 13.36 -3.94 3.45
CA VAL A 66 11.93 -3.62 3.40
C VAL A 66 11.44 -3.11 4.75
N LEU A 67 11.79 -3.77 5.85
CA LEU A 67 11.42 -3.33 7.19
C LEU A 67 11.99 -1.95 7.54
N GLU A 68 13.22 -1.64 7.11
CA GLU A 68 13.81 -0.31 7.25
C GLU A 68 13.06 0.75 6.44
N MET A 69 12.68 0.46 5.19
CA MET A 69 11.89 1.39 4.35
C MET A 69 10.53 1.68 5.00
N VAL A 70 9.88 0.64 5.50
CA VAL A 70 8.63 0.74 6.28
C VAL A 70 8.87 1.61 7.53
N ALA A 71 9.96 1.38 8.27
CA ALA A 71 10.33 2.14 9.46
C ALA A 71 10.58 3.63 9.18
N LYS A 72 11.28 3.96 8.10
CA LYS A 72 11.57 5.33 7.65
C LYS A 72 10.35 6.07 7.10
N GLY A 73 9.31 5.33 6.69
CA GLY A 73 8.09 5.91 6.13
C GLY A 73 8.19 6.19 4.63
N ASP A 74 8.99 5.41 3.91
CA ASP A 74 9.14 5.51 2.45
C ASP A 74 7.78 5.36 1.73
N SER A 75 7.77 5.64 0.43
CA SER A 75 6.54 5.54 -0.36
C SER A 75 6.08 4.07 -0.43
N LEU A 76 4.76 3.84 -0.38
CA LEU A 76 4.22 2.48 -0.49
C LEU A 76 4.60 1.82 -1.83
N PRO A 77 4.53 2.50 -2.99
CA PRO A 77 5.00 1.91 -4.25
C PRO A 77 6.45 1.42 -4.20
N ASP A 78 7.39 2.21 -3.64
CA ASP A 78 8.79 1.80 -3.54
C ASP A 78 8.97 0.55 -2.66
N ILE A 79 8.22 0.47 -1.56
CA ILE A 79 8.23 -0.69 -0.66
C ILE A 79 7.69 -1.93 -1.37
N LEU A 80 6.59 -1.82 -2.10
CA LEU A 80 5.97 -2.93 -2.83
C LEU A 80 6.83 -3.39 -4.01
N ASP A 81 7.47 -2.46 -4.72
CA ASP A 81 8.46 -2.79 -5.75
C ASP A 81 9.68 -3.52 -5.18
N SER A 82 10.16 -3.08 -4.02
CA SER A 82 11.26 -3.75 -3.30
C SER A 82 10.90 -5.18 -2.92
N LEU A 83 9.66 -5.42 -2.45
CA LEU A 83 9.13 -6.75 -2.17
C LEU A 83 9.01 -7.62 -3.43
N CYS A 84 8.58 -7.05 -4.56
CA CYS A 84 8.52 -7.79 -5.82
C CYS A 84 9.92 -8.21 -6.28
N ARG A 85 10.90 -7.28 -6.27
CA ARG A 85 12.29 -7.59 -6.62
C ARG A 85 12.88 -8.67 -5.73
N LEU A 86 12.58 -8.64 -4.42
CA LEU A 86 13.05 -9.66 -3.48
C LEU A 86 12.64 -11.07 -3.92
N VAL A 87 11.42 -11.25 -4.44
CA VAL A 87 10.95 -12.55 -4.95
C VAL A 87 11.63 -12.92 -6.27
N GLU A 88 11.70 -11.97 -7.19
CA GLU A 88 12.30 -12.18 -8.51
C GLU A 88 13.81 -12.49 -8.41
N GLU A 89 14.51 -11.96 -7.39
CA GLU A 89 15.90 -12.29 -7.09
C GLU A 89 16.08 -13.74 -6.56
N GLN A 90 15.07 -14.32 -5.92
CA GLN A 90 15.12 -15.71 -5.44
C GLN A 90 14.83 -16.71 -6.57
N SER A 91 14.05 -16.31 -7.57
CA SER A 91 13.62 -17.17 -8.68
C SER A 91 13.63 -16.42 -10.01
N PRO A 92 14.64 -16.63 -10.88
CA PRO A 92 14.82 -15.87 -12.12
C PRO A 92 13.66 -15.94 -13.12
N ASP A 93 12.84 -16.98 -13.03
CA ASP A 93 11.74 -17.23 -13.97
C ASP A 93 10.41 -16.60 -13.51
N VAL A 94 10.41 -15.92 -12.35
CA VAL A 94 9.24 -15.27 -11.76
C VAL A 94 9.21 -13.80 -12.15
N LEU A 95 8.02 -13.31 -12.48
CA LEU A 95 7.68 -11.89 -12.42
C LEU A 95 6.65 -11.68 -11.31
N ALA A 96 6.84 -10.67 -10.48
CA ALA A 96 5.99 -10.43 -9.32
C ALA A 96 5.18 -9.13 -9.47
N SER A 97 3.97 -9.12 -8.92
CA SER A 97 3.19 -7.90 -8.75
C SER A 97 2.40 -7.90 -7.44
N ILE A 98 2.23 -6.73 -6.85
CA ILE A 98 1.28 -6.48 -5.77
C ILE A 98 0.25 -5.50 -6.26
N LEU A 99 -1.03 -5.87 -6.11
CA LEU A 99 -2.17 -5.00 -6.37
C LEU A 99 -2.86 -4.66 -5.05
N LEU A 100 -3.34 -3.43 -4.93
CA LEU A 100 -4.00 -2.89 -3.74
C LEU A 100 -5.50 -2.84 -3.96
N MET A 101 -6.28 -3.21 -2.94
CA MET A 101 -7.72 -3.02 -3.01
C MET A 101 -8.07 -1.53 -2.91
N ASP A 102 -8.98 -1.06 -3.76
CA ASP A 102 -9.47 0.31 -3.66
C ASP A 102 -10.32 0.52 -2.39
N PRO A 103 -10.51 1.77 -1.91
CA PRO A 103 -11.27 2.02 -0.69
C PRO A 103 -12.72 1.52 -0.70
N LYS A 104 -13.29 1.29 -1.89
CA LYS A 104 -14.66 0.77 -2.05
C LYS A 104 -14.71 -0.76 -2.07
N GLY A 105 -13.58 -1.45 -2.11
CA GLY A 105 -13.49 -2.91 -2.15
C GLY A 105 -13.99 -3.53 -3.46
N LYS A 106 -13.99 -2.77 -4.56
CA LYS A 106 -14.55 -3.19 -5.85
C LYS A 106 -13.49 -3.46 -6.92
N GLN A 107 -12.32 -2.84 -6.79
CA GLN A 107 -11.28 -2.89 -7.82
C GLN A 107 -9.91 -3.10 -7.18
N LEU A 108 -9.03 -3.69 -7.98
CA LEU A 108 -7.60 -3.78 -7.69
C LEU A 108 -6.86 -2.68 -8.44
N ARG A 109 -5.98 -2.00 -7.74
CA ARG A 109 -5.13 -0.92 -8.23
C ARG A 109 -3.68 -1.32 -8.22
N HIS A 110 -2.90 -0.78 -9.14
CA HIS A 110 -1.47 -1.05 -9.19
C HIS A 110 -0.79 -0.62 -7.88
N GLY A 111 -0.02 -1.55 -7.28
CA GLY A 111 0.78 -1.30 -6.07
C GLY A 111 2.29 -1.32 -6.36
N GLY A 112 2.78 -2.40 -6.95
CA GLY A 112 4.17 -2.53 -7.42
C GLY A 112 4.32 -3.72 -8.37
N ALA A 113 5.13 -3.59 -9.42
CA ALA A 113 5.39 -4.65 -10.41
C ALA A 113 6.61 -4.28 -11.29
N PRO A 114 7.83 -4.31 -10.74
CA PRO A 114 8.99 -3.63 -11.31
C PRO A 114 9.49 -4.25 -12.62
N ASN A 115 9.32 -5.56 -12.81
CA ASN A 115 9.77 -6.28 -14.01
C ASN A 115 8.62 -6.77 -14.91
N LEU A 116 7.37 -6.49 -14.54
CA LEU A 116 6.21 -6.82 -15.36
C LEU A 116 6.06 -5.77 -16.49
N PRO A 117 5.68 -6.16 -17.73
CA PRO A 117 5.56 -5.20 -18.83
C PRO A 117 4.60 -4.05 -18.48
N LYS A 118 5.04 -2.81 -18.72
CA LYS A 118 4.24 -1.61 -18.41
C LYS A 118 2.90 -1.59 -19.13
N THR A 119 2.88 -2.03 -20.39
CA THR A 119 1.66 -2.21 -21.19
C THR A 119 0.64 -3.13 -20.53
N TYR A 120 1.12 -4.16 -19.83
CA TYR A 120 0.27 -5.08 -19.09
C TYR A 120 -0.22 -4.46 -17.78
N THR A 121 0.68 -3.85 -16.99
CA THR A 121 0.32 -3.27 -15.69
C THR A 121 -0.69 -2.13 -15.82
N GLU A 122 -0.55 -1.28 -16.84
CA GLU A 122 -1.50 -0.21 -17.15
C GLU A 122 -2.87 -0.77 -17.58
N ALA A 123 -2.89 -1.84 -18.37
CA ALA A 123 -4.13 -2.44 -18.87
C ALA A 123 -4.95 -3.13 -17.77
N ILE A 124 -4.30 -3.64 -16.71
CA ILE A 124 -4.98 -4.30 -15.58
C ILE A 124 -5.25 -3.36 -14.39
N ASP A 125 -4.79 -2.11 -14.42
CA ASP A 125 -5.05 -1.16 -13.34
C ASP A 125 -6.54 -0.79 -13.29
N GLY A 126 -7.17 -1.00 -12.14
CA GLY A 126 -8.62 -0.83 -11.96
C GLY A 126 -9.44 -2.07 -12.33
N ALA A 127 -8.83 -3.23 -12.54
CA ALA A 127 -9.54 -4.49 -12.74
C ALA A 127 -10.54 -4.75 -11.60
N PHE A 128 -11.73 -5.21 -11.95
CA PHE A 128 -12.78 -5.52 -10.97
C PHE A 128 -12.43 -6.75 -10.13
N ILE A 129 -13.01 -6.81 -8.93
CA ILE A 129 -12.98 -7.99 -8.07
C ILE A 129 -14.23 -8.82 -8.39
N GLY A 130 -14.05 -10.11 -8.65
CA GLY A 130 -15.16 -11.00 -9.00
C GLY A 130 -14.74 -12.47 -9.15
N PRO A 131 -15.70 -13.39 -9.30
CA PRO A 131 -15.45 -14.84 -9.24
C PRO A 131 -14.65 -15.43 -10.40
N ALA A 132 -14.49 -14.68 -11.50
CA ALA A 132 -13.78 -15.07 -12.73
C ALA A 132 -13.09 -13.87 -13.40
N VAL A 133 -12.24 -13.17 -12.64
CA VAL A 133 -11.54 -11.96 -13.11
C VAL A 133 -10.03 -12.17 -12.99
N GLY A 134 -9.48 -13.05 -13.84
CA GLY A 134 -8.09 -13.50 -13.76
C GLY A 134 -7.76 -14.14 -12.41
N SER A 135 -6.47 -14.32 -12.12
CA SER A 135 -6.06 -14.87 -10.81
C SER A 135 -6.25 -13.84 -9.68
N CYS A 136 -5.88 -12.57 -9.88
CA CYS A 136 -5.90 -11.55 -8.83
C CYS A 136 -7.31 -11.15 -8.39
N GLY A 137 -8.20 -10.79 -9.33
CA GLY A 137 -9.56 -10.40 -8.99
C GLY A 137 -10.35 -11.54 -8.33
N THR A 138 -10.10 -12.77 -8.77
CA THR A 138 -10.69 -13.98 -8.19
C THR A 138 -10.14 -14.29 -6.80
N ALA A 139 -8.83 -14.18 -6.58
CA ALA A 139 -8.22 -14.38 -5.26
C ALA A 139 -8.73 -13.36 -4.25
N ALA A 140 -8.87 -12.09 -4.67
CA ALA A 140 -9.45 -11.04 -3.83
C ALA A 140 -10.92 -11.32 -3.49
N TYR A 141 -11.70 -11.84 -4.45
CA TYR A 141 -13.11 -12.17 -4.26
C TYR A 141 -13.32 -13.35 -3.31
N ARG A 142 -12.54 -14.42 -3.49
CA ARG A 142 -12.69 -15.66 -2.71
C ARG A 142 -12.02 -15.59 -1.34
N GLY A 143 -11.01 -14.74 -1.17
CA GLY A 143 -10.18 -14.73 0.04
C GLY A 143 -9.31 -15.98 0.16
N GLU A 144 -8.97 -16.63 -0.96
CA GLU A 144 -8.11 -17.81 -1.01
C GLU A 144 -7.12 -17.71 -2.17
N GLN A 145 -6.07 -18.53 -2.12
CA GLN A 145 -5.07 -18.57 -3.19
C GLN A 145 -5.69 -19.17 -4.47
N VAL A 146 -5.43 -18.51 -5.60
CA VAL A 146 -5.83 -18.96 -6.94
C VAL A 146 -4.59 -19.31 -7.73
N ILE A 147 -4.51 -20.56 -8.19
CA ILE A 147 -3.40 -21.08 -8.98
C ILE A 147 -3.90 -21.36 -10.40
N VAL A 148 -3.46 -20.56 -11.36
CA VAL A 148 -3.66 -20.85 -12.79
C VAL A 148 -2.34 -21.35 -13.38
N ALA A 149 -2.31 -22.63 -13.71
CA ALA A 149 -1.13 -23.29 -14.25
C ALA A 149 -0.90 -23.01 -15.74
N ASP A 150 -1.97 -22.80 -16.52
CA ASP A 150 -1.89 -22.33 -17.92
C ASP A 150 -3.01 -21.33 -18.25
N ILE A 151 -2.63 -20.07 -18.46
CA ILE A 151 -3.51 -18.95 -18.83
C ILE A 151 -4.21 -19.20 -20.17
N ALA A 152 -3.56 -19.92 -21.09
CA ALA A 152 -4.11 -20.15 -22.44
C ALA A 152 -5.41 -20.95 -22.42
N THR A 153 -5.61 -21.80 -21.40
CA THR A 153 -6.75 -22.71 -21.31
C THR A 153 -7.67 -22.43 -20.13
N ASP A 154 -7.19 -21.72 -19.11
CA ASP A 154 -7.96 -21.53 -17.88
C ASP A 154 -9.17 -20.58 -18.07
N PRO A 155 -10.39 -20.96 -17.61
CA PRO A 155 -11.59 -20.14 -17.73
C PRO A 155 -11.53 -18.80 -17.00
N LEU A 156 -10.77 -18.69 -15.89
CA LEU A 156 -10.65 -17.44 -15.12
C LEU A 156 -10.01 -16.33 -15.96
N TRP A 157 -9.25 -16.70 -16.99
CA TRP A 157 -8.55 -15.79 -17.89
C TRP A 157 -9.32 -15.48 -19.17
N ALA A 158 -10.54 -15.98 -19.38
CA ALA A 158 -11.27 -15.80 -20.64
C ALA A 158 -11.35 -14.32 -21.10
N GLY A 159 -11.53 -13.36 -20.18
CA GLY A 159 -11.54 -11.92 -20.49
C GLY A 159 -10.18 -11.24 -20.59
N PHE A 160 -9.09 -11.92 -20.22
CA PHE A 160 -7.73 -11.35 -20.10
C PHE A 160 -6.66 -12.15 -20.84
N ARG A 161 -7.03 -13.27 -21.45
CA ARG A 161 -6.12 -14.27 -22.03
C ARG A 161 -5.20 -13.64 -23.07
N ASP A 162 -5.77 -12.98 -24.06
CA ASP A 162 -5.00 -12.42 -25.17
C ASP A 162 -4.02 -11.34 -24.69
N LEU A 163 -4.46 -10.50 -23.74
CA LEU A 163 -3.62 -9.49 -23.09
C LEU A 163 -2.44 -10.12 -22.34
N ALA A 164 -2.67 -11.22 -21.61
CA ALA A 164 -1.59 -11.92 -20.90
C ALA A 164 -0.63 -12.63 -21.86
N LEU A 165 -1.15 -13.33 -22.87
CA LEU A 165 -0.34 -14.03 -23.86
C LEU A 165 0.51 -13.08 -24.72
N SER A 166 -0.04 -11.92 -25.10
CA SER A 166 0.73 -10.89 -25.83
C SER A 166 1.91 -10.33 -25.02
N ASN A 167 1.87 -10.47 -23.70
CA ASN A 167 2.93 -10.08 -22.77
C ASN A 167 3.80 -11.28 -22.32
N SER A 168 3.71 -12.42 -23.02
CA SER A 168 4.46 -13.66 -22.74
C SER A 168 4.19 -14.26 -21.36
N LEU A 169 2.98 -14.10 -20.82
CA LEU A 169 2.56 -14.66 -19.54
C LEU A 169 1.77 -15.95 -19.78
N ARG A 170 2.21 -17.06 -19.18
CA ARG A 170 1.60 -18.39 -19.37
C ARG A 170 1.06 -19.01 -18.09
N ALA A 171 1.54 -18.63 -16.92
CA ALA A 171 0.93 -19.01 -15.65
C ALA A 171 0.81 -17.79 -14.74
N CYS A 172 -0.18 -17.79 -13.85
CA CYS A 172 -0.36 -16.75 -12.86
C CYS A 172 -0.98 -17.30 -11.58
N TRP A 173 -0.29 -17.13 -10.46
CA TRP A 173 -0.78 -17.51 -9.15
C TRP A 173 -0.97 -16.25 -8.33
N SER A 174 -2.11 -16.12 -7.68
CA SER A 174 -2.42 -14.95 -6.87
C SER A 174 -2.84 -15.36 -5.47
N THR A 175 -2.27 -14.70 -4.48
CA THR A 175 -2.53 -14.93 -3.06
C THR A 175 -3.06 -13.63 -2.45
N PRO A 176 -4.21 -13.68 -1.75
CA PRO A 176 -4.74 -12.51 -1.08
C PRO A 176 -3.81 -12.05 0.04
N ILE A 177 -3.70 -10.73 0.20
CA ILE A 177 -2.99 -10.09 1.30
C ILE A 177 -4.05 -9.65 2.31
N PHE A 178 -3.90 -10.07 3.56
CA PHE A 178 -4.85 -9.78 4.63
C PHE A 178 -4.35 -8.66 5.55
N SER A 179 -5.30 -7.89 6.08
CA SER A 179 -5.09 -7.07 7.27
C SER A 179 -5.02 -7.95 8.53
N SER A 180 -4.61 -7.35 9.66
CA SER A 180 -4.68 -7.98 10.98
C SER A 180 -6.11 -8.35 11.39
N GLU A 181 -7.12 -7.71 10.81
CA GLU A 181 -8.54 -8.01 11.00
C GLU A 181 -9.06 -9.13 10.09
N GLY A 182 -8.20 -9.75 9.26
CA GLY A 182 -8.59 -10.80 8.33
C GLY A 182 -9.32 -10.31 7.08
N LYS A 183 -9.30 -9.00 6.78
CA LYS A 183 -9.88 -8.45 5.54
C LYS A 183 -8.84 -8.47 4.42
N VAL A 184 -9.25 -8.82 3.20
CA VAL A 184 -8.38 -8.69 2.03
C VAL A 184 -8.13 -7.21 1.75
N ILE A 185 -6.86 -6.81 1.67
CA ILE A 185 -6.42 -5.43 1.40
C ILE A 185 -5.62 -5.31 0.09
N GLY A 186 -5.37 -6.44 -0.57
CA GLY A 186 -4.65 -6.51 -1.84
C GLY A 186 -4.39 -7.95 -2.25
N THR A 187 -3.62 -8.13 -3.31
CA THR A 187 -3.20 -9.44 -3.80
C THR A 187 -1.75 -9.41 -4.22
N PHE A 188 -1.00 -10.46 -3.88
CA PHE A 188 0.34 -10.72 -4.41
C PHE A 188 0.22 -11.76 -5.53
N ALA A 189 0.81 -11.49 -6.69
CA ALA A 189 0.79 -12.41 -7.83
C ALA A 189 2.18 -12.70 -8.35
N MET A 190 2.36 -13.95 -8.76
CA MET A 190 3.55 -14.46 -9.45
C MET A 190 3.15 -14.92 -10.84
N TYR A 191 3.89 -14.46 -11.86
CA TYR A 191 3.69 -14.83 -13.25
C TYR A 191 4.90 -15.61 -13.77
N TYR A 192 4.64 -16.48 -14.72
CA TYR A 192 5.66 -17.29 -15.39
C TYR A 192 5.45 -17.28 -16.89
N ARG A 193 6.56 -17.42 -17.63
CA ARG A 193 6.55 -17.48 -19.10
C ARG A 193 6.19 -18.85 -19.67
N GLU A 194 6.14 -19.86 -18.81
CA GLU A 194 5.79 -21.23 -19.15
C GLU A 194 4.66 -21.74 -18.24
N PRO A 195 3.84 -22.70 -18.71
CA PRO A 195 2.86 -23.35 -17.86
C PRO A 195 3.52 -24.10 -16.69
N ARG A 196 3.07 -23.86 -15.46
CA ARG A 196 3.58 -24.54 -14.27
C ARG A 196 2.71 -24.37 -13.03
N SER A 197 2.96 -25.24 -12.06
CA SER A 197 2.35 -25.23 -10.72
C SER A 197 3.40 -24.96 -9.63
N PRO A 198 2.99 -24.45 -8.45
CA PRO A 198 3.91 -24.11 -7.37
C PRO A 198 4.60 -25.34 -6.78
N SER A 199 5.89 -25.19 -6.50
CA SER A 199 6.62 -26.08 -5.61
C SER A 199 6.33 -25.75 -4.14
N PRO A 200 6.52 -26.69 -3.19
CA PRO A 200 6.36 -26.40 -1.76
C PRO A 200 7.23 -25.25 -1.26
N HIS A 201 8.44 -25.11 -1.81
CA HIS A 201 9.36 -24.02 -1.42
C HIS A 201 8.80 -22.64 -1.79
N GLU A 202 8.16 -22.51 -2.96
CA GLU A 202 7.55 -21.25 -3.40
C GLU A 202 6.36 -20.87 -2.54
N GLN A 203 5.63 -21.84 -1.97
CA GLN A 203 4.53 -21.56 -1.05
C GLN A 203 4.99 -20.87 0.23
N ASP A 204 6.15 -21.26 0.78
CA ASP A 204 6.69 -20.61 1.98
C ASP A 204 7.16 -19.19 1.68
N THR A 205 7.80 -18.96 0.52
CA THR A 205 8.16 -17.61 0.06
C THR A 205 6.93 -16.71 -0.09
N ILE A 206 5.85 -17.23 -0.69
CA ILE A 206 4.58 -16.49 -0.85
C ILE A 206 4.04 -16.04 0.52
N LYS A 207 4.03 -16.92 1.52
CA LYS A 207 3.54 -16.58 2.88
C LYS A 207 4.35 -15.46 3.51
N HIS A 208 5.67 -15.50 3.40
CA HIS A 208 6.54 -14.45 3.97
C HIS A 208 6.30 -13.09 3.30
N ILE A 209 6.21 -13.07 1.98
CA ILE A 209 6.07 -11.83 1.21
C ILE A 209 4.69 -11.20 1.39
N THR A 210 3.63 -12.01 1.35
CA THR A 210 2.27 -11.52 1.62
C THR A 210 2.14 -10.94 3.03
N HIS A 211 2.81 -11.54 4.02
CA HIS A 211 2.84 -11.01 5.38
C HIS A 211 3.53 -9.63 5.48
N LEU A 212 4.73 -9.49 4.89
CA LEU A 212 5.45 -8.21 4.87
C LEU A 212 4.70 -7.13 4.09
N ALA A 213 4.10 -7.49 2.95
CA ALA A 213 3.24 -6.59 2.18
C ALA A 213 2.05 -6.13 3.03
N GLY A 214 1.40 -7.05 3.75
CA GLY A 214 0.30 -6.74 4.66
C GLY A 214 0.68 -5.74 5.76
N ILE A 215 1.87 -5.88 6.35
CA ILE A 215 2.40 -4.92 7.34
C ILE A 215 2.62 -3.55 6.71
N ALA A 216 3.29 -3.50 5.55
CA ALA A 216 3.59 -2.24 4.86
C ALA A 216 2.31 -1.48 4.45
N ILE A 217 1.34 -2.19 3.88
CA ILE A 217 0.07 -1.61 3.44
C ILE A 217 -0.71 -1.05 4.64
N GLN A 218 -0.87 -1.85 5.69
CA GLN A 218 -1.61 -1.43 6.89
C GLN A 218 -0.98 -0.22 7.56
N ARG A 219 0.36 -0.19 7.67
CA ARG A 219 1.07 0.96 8.21
C ARG A 219 0.78 2.23 7.40
N LYS A 220 0.79 2.15 6.06
CA LYS A 220 0.51 3.30 5.21
C LYS A 220 -0.94 3.77 5.30
N LEU A 221 -1.89 2.84 5.34
CA LEU A 221 -3.31 3.16 5.52
C LEU A 221 -3.56 3.83 6.88
N ALA A 222 -2.97 3.32 7.96
CA ALA A 222 -3.07 3.92 9.29
C ALA A 222 -2.41 5.31 9.35
N GLU A 223 -1.26 5.49 8.69
CA GLU A 223 -0.60 6.79 8.58
C GLU A 223 -1.46 7.82 7.84
N ALA A 224 -2.08 7.42 6.73
CA ALA A 224 -2.97 8.28 5.95
C ALA A 224 -4.22 8.68 6.75
N ALA A 225 -4.87 7.72 7.41
CA ALA A 225 -6.04 7.98 8.25
C ALA A 225 -5.72 8.92 9.43
N ARG A 226 -4.55 8.75 10.06
CA ARG A 226 -4.09 9.66 11.13
C ARG A 226 -3.89 11.08 10.61
N ARG A 227 -3.22 11.24 9.46
CA ARG A 227 -2.99 12.55 8.83
C ARG A 227 -4.30 13.25 8.47
N GLU A 228 -5.27 12.51 7.94
CA GLU A 228 -6.60 13.04 7.62
C GLU A 228 -7.34 13.52 8.88
N SER A 229 -7.33 12.71 9.95
CA SER A 229 -7.93 13.10 11.23
C SER A 229 -7.26 14.33 11.84
N GLU A 230 -5.93 14.43 11.78
CA GLU A 230 -5.18 15.59 12.27
C GLU A 230 -5.51 16.86 11.46
N ALA A 231 -5.60 16.74 10.14
CA ALA A 231 -5.99 17.85 9.26
C ALA A 231 -7.41 18.35 9.56
N TYR A 232 -8.37 17.42 9.73
CA TYR A 232 -9.75 17.75 10.10
C TYR A 232 -9.84 18.47 11.44
N LEU A 233 -9.11 18.01 12.46
CA LEU A 233 -9.08 18.65 13.77
C LEU A 233 -8.43 20.05 13.71
N ALA A 234 -7.33 20.20 12.97
CA ALA A 234 -6.67 21.49 12.79
C ALA A 234 -7.58 22.51 12.08
N GLU A 235 -8.37 22.07 11.08
CA GLU A 235 -9.35 22.91 10.40
C GLU A 235 -10.51 23.32 11.32
N ALA A 236 -11.06 22.38 12.10
CA ALA A 236 -12.12 22.66 13.06
C ALA A 236 -11.66 23.66 14.15
N GLN A 237 -10.41 23.53 14.63
CA GLN A 237 -9.80 24.48 15.57
C GLN A 237 -9.60 25.86 14.95
N ARG A 238 -9.11 25.94 13.70
CA ARG A 238 -8.98 27.21 12.96
C ARG A 238 -10.30 27.94 12.80
N LEU A 239 -11.37 27.24 12.43
CA LEU A 239 -12.72 27.81 12.32
C LEU A 239 -13.24 28.30 13.68
N SER A 240 -12.92 27.58 14.76
CA SER A 240 -13.30 27.99 16.12
C SER A 240 -12.54 29.25 16.58
N HIS A 241 -11.24 29.37 16.27
CA HIS A 241 -10.43 30.54 16.63
C HIS A 241 -10.67 31.77 15.75
N THR A 242 -11.00 31.59 14.46
CA THR A 242 -11.46 32.68 13.58
C THR A 242 -12.92 33.07 13.85
N GLY A 243 -13.67 32.21 14.55
CA GLY A 243 -15.02 32.45 15.06
C GLY A 243 -15.13 33.48 16.19
N ASN A 244 -14.05 34.13 16.63
CA ASN A 244 -14.09 35.19 17.64
C ASN A 244 -14.71 36.52 17.13
N SER A 245 -15.38 36.52 15.98
CA SER A 245 -16.18 37.63 15.47
C SER A 245 -17.62 37.24 15.10
N LEU A 246 -18.00 35.97 15.24
CA LEU A 246 -19.39 35.53 15.10
C LEU A 246 -20.00 35.41 16.49
N ASN A 247 -20.75 36.45 16.87
CA ASN A 247 -21.56 36.47 18.09
C ASN A 247 -22.39 35.17 18.23
N VAL A 248 -21.91 34.22 19.02
CA VAL A 248 -22.68 33.04 19.41
C VAL A 248 -23.69 33.49 20.46
N PHE A 249 -24.91 33.79 20.03
CA PHE A 249 -26.02 34.09 20.95
C PHE A 249 -26.58 32.78 21.50
N MET A 250 -26.41 32.53 22.80
CA MET A 250 -27.13 31.48 23.52
C MET A 250 -28.54 31.96 23.87
N TRP A 251 -29.57 31.21 23.47
CA TRP A 251 -30.97 31.50 23.78
C TRP A 251 -31.48 30.46 24.77
N LYS A 252 -32.10 30.92 25.87
CA LYS A 252 -32.83 30.05 26.81
C LYS A 252 -34.32 30.16 26.49
N THR A 253 -34.93 29.12 25.94
CA THR A 253 -36.38 29.08 25.73
C THR A 253 -37.07 28.79 27.06
N LYS A 254 -37.87 29.72 27.59
CA LYS A 254 -38.88 29.38 28.60
C LYS A 254 -40.08 28.78 27.86
N SER A 255 -40.40 27.54 28.18
CA SER A 255 -41.60 26.87 27.72
C SER A 255 -42.84 27.63 28.20
N GLY A 256 -43.61 28.15 27.26
CA GLY A 256 -44.91 28.77 27.51
C GLY A 256 -45.63 28.91 26.17
N SER A 257 -46.70 28.15 26.01
CA SER A 257 -47.55 28.04 24.83
C SER A 257 -47.95 29.40 24.23
N GLY A 258 -47.69 29.58 22.93
CA GLY A 258 -48.13 30.73 22.14
C GLY A 258 -47.05 31.16 21.16
N ASN A 259 -47.25 30.85 19.88
CA ASN A 259 -46.32 31.19 18.81
C ASN A 259 -46.09 32.71 18.71
N TYR A 260 -44.86 33.06 18.33
CA TYR A 260 -44.27 34.40 18.10
C TYR A 260 -43.71 35.12 19.33
N SER A 261 -42.38 35.00 19.54
CA SER A 261 -41.59 35.93 20.34
C SER A 261 -40.97 37.00 19.43
N LYS A 262 -41.39 38.26 19.61
CA LYS A 262 -40.81 39.43 18.92
C LYS A 262 -39.55 39.85 19.68
N ALA A 263 -38.36 39.59 19.14
CA ALA A 263 -37.11 40.07 19.73
C ALA A 263 -36.77 41.46 19.16
N ARG A 264 -36.68 42.46 20.03
CA ARG A 264 -36.20 43.81 19.69
C ARG A 264 -34.71 43.89 19.98
N LEU A 265 -33.90 44.16 18.96
CA LEU A 265 -32.46 44.34 19.08
C LEU A 265 -32.17 45.79 19.48
N GLU A 266 -31.77 46.05 20.72
CA GLU A 266 -31.23 47.37 21.11
C GLU A 266 -29.71 47.35 21.09
N ARG A 267 -29.13 48.02 20.08
CA ARG A 267 -27.71 48.36 20.02
C ARG A 267 -27.50 49.65 20.81
N ARG A 268 -26.59 49.65 21.81
CA ARG A 268 -26.03 50.91 22.33
C ARG A 268 -25.33 51.64 21.16
N ARG A 269 -25.82 52.86 20.85
CA ARG A 269 -25.43 53.77 19.75
C ARG A 269 -23.91 53.84 19.56
N THR A 270 -23.38 53.86 18.33
CA THR A 270 -23.48 54.98 17.38
C THR A 270 -23.61 54.52 15.92
N SER A 271 -24.34 55.31 15.11
CA SER A 271 -24.75 55.13 13.70
C SER A 271 -25.98 54.22 13.44
N LYS A 272 -26.89 54.74 12.61
CA LYS A 272 -28.26 54.23 12.35
C LYS A 272 -28.22 52.83 11.69
N PRO A 273 -29.09 51.88 12.07
CA PRO A 273 -29.20 50.60 11.38
C PRO A 273 -30.15 50.72 10.16
N THR A 274 -29.80 50.10 9.03
CA THR A 274 -30.63 50.07 7.80
C THR A 274 -31.15 48.67 7.47
N THR A 275 -31.05 47.69 8.37
CA THR A 275 -31.49 46.31 8.07
C THR A 275 -32.03 45.60 9.30
N GLU A 276 -33.28 45.13 9.25
CA GLU A 276 -33.83 44.18 10.22
C GLU A 276 -33.55 42.75 9.77
N LEU A 277 -32.94 41.94 10.64
CA LEU A 277 -32.68 40.53 10.39
C LEU A 277 -33.80 39.69 11.03
N PHE A 278 -34.61 39.02 10.19
CA PHE A 278 -35.64 38.10 10.66
C PHE A 278 -35.11 36.67 10.60
N ILE A 279 -35.07 35.98 11.76
CA ILE A 279 -34.71 34.56 11.85
C ILE A 279 -36.00 33.75 11.87
N ARG A 280 -36.23 32.92 10.84
CA ARG A 280 -37.37 32.00 10.77
C ARG A 280 -36.87 30.58 11.02
N LEU A 281 -37.27 29.99 12.14
CA LEU A 281 -37.01 28.58 12.43
C LEU A 281 -38.09 27.74 11.74
N ALA A 282 -37.69 26.91 10.76
CA ALA A 282 -38.57 25.92 10.15
C ALA A 282 -38.39 24.58 10.86
N PRO A 283 -39.47 23.90 11.30
CA PRO A 283 -39.35 22.57 11.89
C PRO A 283 -39.06 21.54 10.79
N SER A 284 -37.89 20.91 10.84
CA SER A 284 -37.59 19.73 10.02
C SER A 284 -37.98 18.47 10.82
N LYS A 285 -38.78 17.59 10.22
CA LYS A 285 -39.36 16.41 10.89
C LYS A 285 -38.46 15.18 10.95
N THR A 286 -37.18 15.27 10.59
CA THR A 286 -36.30 14.09 10.63
C THR A 286 -34.85 14.49 10.85
N SER A 287 -34.26 13.97 11.94
CA SER A 287 -32.87 14.11 12.35
C SER A 287 -32.45 15.45 12.97
N THR A 288 -31.67 15.35 14.04
CA THR A 288 -31.20 16.38 14.98
C THR A 288 -30.23 17.39 14.35
N ARG A 289 -30.63 18.08 13.30
CA ARG A 289 -29.95 19.27 12.76
C ARG A 289 -30.98 20.31 12.32
N SER A 290 -31.13 21.35 13.12
CA SER A 290 -31.85 22.55 12.72
C SER A 290 -30.98 23.34 11.75
N VAL A 291 -31.40 23.46 10.49
CA VAL A 291 -30.73 24.32 9.50
C VAL A 291 -31.20 25.76 9.73
N ILE A 292 -30.26 26.66 10.04
CA ILE A 292 -30.54 28.11 10.13
C ILE A 292 -30.47 28.67 8.71
N GLN A 293 -31.62 29.07 8.17
CA GLN A 293 -31.68 29.72 6.85
C GLN A 293 -31.75 31.24 7.04
N PHE A 294 -30.73 31.96 6.59
CA PHE A 294 -30.68 33.42 6.65
C PHE A 294 -31.36 34.01 5.40
N ALA A 295 -32.36 34.86 5.59
CA ALA A 295 -32.93 35.66 4.52
C ALA A 295 -32.68 37.15 4.81
N MET A 296 -31.89 37.81 3.97
CA MET A 296 -31.75 39.27 3.99
C MET A 296 -32.79 39.87 3.04
N ARG A 297 -33.66 40.75 3.55
CA ARG A 297 -34.48 41.63 2.71
C ARG A 297 -33.90 43.05 2.76
N PRO A 298 -33.69 43.72 1.63
CA PRO A 298 -33.34 45.14 1.64
C PRO A 298 -34.55 45.96 2.14
N VAL A 299 -34.28 46.89 3.06
CA VAL A 299 -35.27 47.90 3.47
C VAL A 299 -35.35 48.94 2.36
N ASN A 300 -36.50 49.03 1.68
CA ASN A 300 -36.76 50.12 0.74
C ASN A 300 -36.80 51.44 1.52
N LEU A 301 -35.71 52.22 1.41
CA LEU A 301 -35.70 53.63 1.78
C LEU A 301 -36.56 54.36 0.74
N ARG A 302 -37.78 54.74 1.12
CA ARG A 302 -38.55 55.74 0.36
C ARG A 302 -37.77 57.05 0.39
N ASN A 303 -37.22 57.44 -0.75
CA ASN A 303 -36.86 58.84 -0.98
C ASN A 303 -38.15 59.66 -1.01
N SER A 304 -38.34 60.51 -0.01
CA SER A 304 -39.26 61.64 -0.08
C SER A 304 -38.50 62.83 -0.64
N SER A 305 -38.86 63.27 -1.85
CA SER A 305 -38.62 64.65 -2.28
C SER A 305 -39.75 65.09 -3.23
N ALA A 306 -40.65 65.90 -2.66
CA ALA A 306 -41.37 67.04 -3.24
C ALA A 306 -42.35 66.77 -4.42
N PRO A 307 -43.27 67.70 -4.76
CA PRO A 307 -43.23 69.16 -4.55
C PRO A 307 -43.68 69.63 -3.17
#